data_AF-A0A1F9VMD9-F1
#
_entry.id   AF-A0A1F9VMD9-F1
#
_cell.length_a   1.000
_cell.length_b   1.000
_cell.length_c   1.000
_cell.angle_alpha   90.00
_cell.angle_beta   90.00
_cell.angle_gamma   90.00
#
_symmetry.space_group_name_H-M   'P 1'
#
loop_
_entity.id
_entity.type
_entity.pdbx_description
1 polymer ?
#
loop_
_entity_poly.entity_id
_entity_poly.type
_entity_poly.pdbx_seq_one_letter_code
_entity_poly.pdbx_strand_id
1 'polypeptide(L)'
;MEHMTTRFIAGLILLVTNQPVGWGGIIYFAYLAKKTGKKYYIAIGTAVYAISWGMLALGFYLAGPEGMSLAKRLSAKYGWKLLPVALLAAAAAYYFIRRRGKQNENKQKQV
;
A
#
# COMPACT_ATOMS: atom_id res chain seq x y z
N MET A 1 8.82 -6.54 29.77
CA MET A 1 8.53 -6.51 28.33
C MET A 1 8.45 -7.95 27.87
N GLU A 2 7.28 -8.55 28.05
CA GLU A 2 7.00 -9.95 27.69
C GLU A 2 7.29 -10.21 26.21
N HIS A 3 7.73 -11.44 25.91
CA HIS A 3 8.11 -11.92 24.59
C HIS A 3 7.16 -11.44 23.50
N MET A 4 7.60 -10.46 22.68
CA MET A 4 6.89 -10.10 21.45
C MET A 4 6.93 -11.31 20.51
N THR A 5 5.88 -12.12 20.56
CA THR A 5 5.73 -13.29 19.71
C THR A 5 5.64 -12.83 18.25
N THR A 6 6.23 -13.60 17.34
CA THR A 6 6.23 -13.30 15.89
C THR A 6 4.83 -13.05 15.34
N ARG A 7 3.81 -13.71 15.91
CA ARG A 7 2.39 -13.51 15.60
C ARG A 7 1.92 -12.08 15.93
N PHE A 8 2.27 -11.57 17.11
CA PHE A 8 1.91 -10.21 17.53
C PHE A 8 2.57 -9.17 16.63
N ILE A 9 3.87 -9.32 16.33
CA ILE A 9 4.60 -8.40 15.45
C ILE A 9 4.00 -8.42 14.04
N ALA A 10 3.74 -9.61 13.49
CA ALA A 10 3.12 -9.74 12.17
C ALA A 10 1.73 -9.06 12.14
N GLY A 11 0.92 -9.28 13.17
CA GLY A 11 -0.39 -8.63 13.28
C GLY A 11 -0.28 -7.10 13.40
N LEU A 12 0.69 -6.59 14.17
CA LEU A 12 0.94 -5.16 14.29
C LEU A 12 1.37 -4.53 12.96
N ILE A 13 2.26 -5.19 12.21
CA ILE A 13 2.69 -4.74 10.88
C ILE A 13 1.50 -4.69 9.93
N LEU A 14 0.66 -5.73 9.91
CA LEU A 14 -0.55 -5.77 9.09
C LEU A 14 -1.51 -4.62 9.42
N LEU A 15 -1.76 -4.36 10.71
CA LEU A 15 -2.63 -3.27 11.15
C LEU A 15 -2.13 -1.89 10.70
N VAL A 16 -0.83 -1.63 10.88
CA VAL A 16 -0.22 -0.33 10.56
C VAL A 16 -0.10 -0.12 9.04
N THR A 17 0.24 -1.16 8.28
CA THR A 17 0.45 -1.07 6.82
C THR A 17 -0.85 -1.11 6.02
N ASN A 18 -1.94 -1.63 6.58
CA ASN A 18 -3.24 -1.69 5.89
C ASN A 18 -3.70 -0.31 5.38
N GLN A 19 -3.68 0.72 6.22
CA GLN A 19 -4.16 2.05 5.87
C GLN A 19 -3.41 2.66 4.68
N PRO A 20 -2.06 2.75 4.69
CA PRO A 20 -1.32 3.27 3.54
C PRO A 20 -1.44 2.38 2.30
N VAL A 21 -1.55 1.05 2.44
CA VAL A 21 -1.76 0.15 1.30
C VAL A 21 -3.14 0.37 0.65
N GLY A 22 -4.19 0.48 1.46
CA GLY A 22 -5.55 0.68 0.98
C GLY A 22 -5.73 2.03 0.29
N TRP A 23 -5.51 3.12 1.03
CA TRP A 23 -5.69 4.48 0.49
C TRP A 23 -4.66 4.81 -0.57
N GLY A 24 -3.40 4.47 -0.34
CA GLY A 24 -2.32 4.67 -1.31
C GLY A 24 -2.56 3.88 -2.59
N GLY A 25 -3.02 2.63 -2.48
CA GLY A 25 -3.40 1.79 -3.61
C GLY A 25 -4.52 2.41 -4.45
N ILE A 26 -5.64 2.76 -3.82
CA ILE A 26 -6.76 3.39 -4.53
C ILE A 26 -6.34 4.68 -5.24
N ILE A 27 -5.64 5.58 -4.54
CA ILE A 27 -5.24 6.87 -5.12
C ILE A 27 -4.27 6.66 -6.29
N TYR A 28 -3.28 5.79 -6.10
CA TYR A 28 -2.28 5.49 -7.12
C TYR A 28 -2.89 4.88 -8.38
N PHE A 29 -3.77 3.89 -8.21
CA PHE A 29 -4.41 3.22 -9.33
C PHE A 29 -5.51 4.06 -9.99
N ALA A 30 -6.23 4.89 -9.24
CA ALA A 30 -7.14 5.89 -9.80
C ALA A 30 -6.37 6.92 -10.64
N TYR A 31 -5.21 7.37 -10.18
CA TYR A 31 -4.32 8.25 -10.95
C TYR A 31 -3.84 7.57 -12.24
N LEU A 32 -3.42 6.30 -12.18
CA LEU A 32 -3.04 5.52 -13.36
C LEU A 32 -4.20 5.32 -14.34
N ALA A 33 -5.41 5.06 -13.84
CA ALA A 33 -6.61 4.95 -14.66
C ALA A 33 -6.88 6.25 -15.43
N LYS A 34 -6.80 7.40 -14.73
CA LYS A 34 -6.96 8.72 -15.34
C LYS A 34 -5.87 9.00 -16.38
N LYS A 35 -4.61 8.64 -16.08
CA LYS A 35 -3.47 8.93 -16.97
C LYS A 35 -3.45 8.06 -18.23
N THR A 36 -3.85 6.79 -18.12
CA THR A 36 -3.77 5.82 -19.23
C THR A 36 -5.08 5.64 -19.97
N GLY A 37 -6.19 6.12 -19.42
CA GLY A 37 -7.55 5.87 -19.92
C GLY A 37 -8.04 4.43 -19.71
N LYS A 38 -7.23 3.55 -19.09
CA LYS A 38 -7.56 2.13 -18.97
C LYS A 38 -8.33 1.85 -17.68
N LYS A 39 -9.60 1.46 -17.82
CA LYS A 39 -10.51 1.20 -16.70
C LYS A 39 -10.07 0.06 -15.78
N TYR A 40 -9.26 -0.90 -16.27
CA TYR A 40 -8.80 -2.02 -15.43
C TYR A 40 -7.96 -1.56 -14.24
N TYR A 41 -7.29 -0.40 -14.30
CA TYR A 41 -6.55 0.12 -13.15
C TYR A 41 -7.49 0.43 -11.98
N ILE A 42 -8.73 0.86 -12.24
CA ILE A 42 -9.73 1.06 -11.17
C ILE A 42 -10.01 -0.29 -10.48
N ALA A 43 -10.23 -1.35 -11.24
CA ALA A 43 -10.46 -2.69 -10.68
C ALA A 43 -9.27 -3.18 -9.84
N ILE A 44 -8.04 -2.94 -10.29
CA ILE A 44 -6.83 -3.26 -9.51
C ILE A 44 -6.78 -2.44 -8.21
N GLY A 45 -7.06 -1.14 -8.28
CA GLY A 45 -7.12 -0.27 -7.10
C GLY A 45 -8.16 -0.74 -6.08
N THR A 46 -9.35 -1.10 -6.54
CA THR A 46 -10.41 -1.67 -5.70
C THR A 46 -9.99 -3.00 -5.08
N ALA A 47 -9.33 -3.88 -5.85
CA ALA A 47 -8.82 -5.16 -5.32
C ALA A 47 -7.75 -4.94 -4.24
N VAL A 48 -6.83 -4.00 -4.44
CA VAL A 48 -5.81 -3.64 -3.43
C VAL A 48 -6.47 -3.10 -2.15
N TYR A 49 -7.49 -2.28 -2.28
CA TYR A 49 -8.26 -1.82 -1.12
C TYR A 49 -8.99 -2.96 -0.42
N ALA A 50 -9.62 -3.88 -1.15
CA ALA A 50 -10.24 -5.06 -0.55
C ALA A 50 -9.22 -5.92 0.21
N ILE A 51 -8.00 -6.10 -0.33
CA ILE A 51 -6.91 -6.81 0.34
C ILE A 51 -6.49 -6.08 1.63
N SER A 52 -6.49 -4.75 1.67
CA SER A 52 -6.14 -4.02 2.90
C SER A 52 -7.14 -4.26 4.03
N TRP A 53 -8.43 -4.47 3.72
CA TRP A 53 -9.41 -4.93 4.71
C TRP A 53 -9.09 -6.33 5.24
N GLY A 54 -8.63 -7.23 4.36
CA GLY A 54 -8.13 -8.54 4.78
C GLY A 54 -6.94 -8.43 5.73
N MET A 55 -5.98 -7.54 5.43
CA MET A 55 -4.85 -7.25 6.32
C MET A 55 -5.30 -6.69 7.66
N LEU A 56 -6.32 -5.82 7.69
CA LEU A 56 -6.89 -5.30 8.93
C LEU A 56 -7.50 -6.42 9.78
N ALA A 57 -8.30 -7.31 9.18
CA ALA A 57 -8.95 -8.42 9.88
C ALA A 57 -7.92 -9.43 10.40
N LEU A 58 -6.95 -9.84 9.57
CA LEU A 58 -5.86 -10.73 9.97
C LEU A 58 -4.96 -10.09 11.04
N GLY A 59 -4.67 -8.80 10.90
CA GLY A 59 -3.89 -8.05 11.88
C GLY A 59 -4.57 -7.99 13.25
N PHE A 60 -5.88 -7.77 13.26
CA PHE A 60 -6.70 -7.81 14.47
C PHE A 60 -6.72 -9.22 15.09
N TYR A 61 -6.92 -10.26 14.27
CA TYR A 61 -6.92 -11.64 14.74
C TYR A 61 -5.58 -12.06 15.38
N LEU A 62 -4.46 -11.63 14.79
CA LEU A 62 -3.12 -12.01 15.26
C LEU A 62 -2.60 -11.20 16.45
N ALA A 63 -2.88 -9.90 16.50
CA ALA A 63 -2.34 -9.00 17.53
C ALA A 63 -3.33 -8.69 18.66
N GLY A 64 -4.61 -9.06 18.49
CA GLY A 64 -5.66 -8.85 19.48
C GLY A 64 -5.97 -7.38 19.78
N PRO A 65 -6.77 -7.13 20.84
CA PRO A 65 -7.18 -5.77 21.23
C PRO A 65 -5.99 -4.86 21.61
N GLU A 66 -4.97 -5.43 22.25
CA GLU A 66 -3.75 -4.74 22.66
C GLU A 66 -2.97 -4.23 21.44
N GLY A 67 -2.79 -5.10 20.43
CA GLY A 67 -2.16 -4.74 19.16
C GLY A 67 -2.92 -3.65 18.41
N MET A 68 -4.25 -3.65 18.45
CA MET A 68 -5.06 -2.59 17.84
C MET A 68 -4.89 -1.25 18.56
N SER A 69 -4.84 -1.25 19.89
CA SER A 69 -4.58 -0.04 20.68
C SER A 69 -3.19 0.56 20.38
N LEU A 70 -2.19 -0.31 20.24
CA LEU A 70 -0.82 0.07 19.94
C LEU A 70 -0.69 0.56 18.49
N ALA A 71 -1.29 -0.15 17.53
CA ALA A 71 -1.35 0.27 16.13
C ALA A 71 -2.02 1.64 16.00
N LYS A 72 -3.14 1.88 16.70
CA LYS A 72 -3.82 3.19 16.70
C LYS A 72 -2.91 4.30 17.23
N ARG A 73 -2.17 4.05 18.33
CA ARG A 73 -1.20 5.02 18.88
C ARG A 73 -0.03 5.26 17.91
N LEU A 74 0.49 4.21 17.28
CA LEU A 74 1.57 4.31 16.29
C LEU A 74 1.11 5.07 15.04
N SER A 75 -0.05 4.75 14.50
CA SER A 75 -0.63 5.45 13.35
C SER A 75 -0.97 6.90 13.67
N ALA A 76 -1.45 7.22 14.89
CA ALA A 76 -1.67 8.60 15.30
C ALA A 76 -0.36 9.39 15.45
N LYS A 77 0.70 8.75 15.99
CA LYS A 77 1.99 9.39 16.26
C LYS A 77 2.88 9.51 15.02
N TYR A 78 2.83 8.52 14.12
CA TYR A 78 3.72 8.40 12.96
C TYR A 78 2.99 8.41 11.62
N GLY A 79 1.66 8.42 11.58
CA GLY A 79 0.89 8.41 10.34
C GLY A 79 1.29 9.53 9.39
N TRP A 80 1.52 10.74 9.92
CA TRP A 80 2.03 11.88 9.13
C TRP A 80 3.48 11.71 8.65
N LYS A 81 4.30 10.95 9.37
CA LYS A 81 5.70 10.66 9.00
C LYS A 81 5.84 9.51 8.00
N LEU A 82 4.84 8.63 7.92
CA LEU A 82 4.79 7.56 6.92
C LEU A 82 4.29 8.04 5.55
N LEU A 83 3.58 9.18 5.51
CA LEU A 83 3.13 9.86 4.30
C LEU A 83 4.27 10.16 3.29
N PRO A 84 5.41 10.77 3.68
CA PRO A 84 6.53 10.98 2.75
C PRO A 84 7.18 9.68 2.26
N VAL A 85 7.22 8.62 3.07
CA VAL A 85 7.74 7.31 2.65
C VAL A 85 6.82 6.66 1.61
N ALA A 86 5.50 6.73 1.84
CA ALA A 86 4.51 6.27 0.87
C ALA A 86 4.57 7.09 -0.43
N LEU A 87 4.75 8.41 -0.35
CA LEU A 87 4.95 9.29 -1.51
C LEU A 87 6.23 8.94 -2.29
N LEU A 88 7.34 8.67 -1.60
CA LEU A 88 8.59 8.25 -2.22
C LEU A 88 8.47 6.88 -2.90
N ALA A 89 7.80 5.91 -2.27
CA ALA A 89 7.53 4.61 -2.88
C ALA A 89 6.64 4.74 -4.13
N ALA A 90 5.61 5.57 -4.07
CA ALA A 90 4.75 5.87 -5.22
C ALA A 90 5.53 6.58 -6.34
N ALA A 91 6.43 7.51 -6.00
CA ALA A 91 7.29 8.21 -6.96
C ALA A 91 8.30 7.25 -7.61
N ALA A 92 8.87 6.32 -6.84
CA ALA A 92 9.77 5.28 -7.35
C ALA A 92 9.03 4.32 -8.29
N ALA A 93 7.84 3.84 -7.89
CA ALA A 93 6.98 3.02 -8.75
C ALA A 93 6.59 3.76 -10.03
N TYR A 94 6.24 5.05 -9.93
CA TYR A 94 5.96 5.92 -11.07
C TYR A 94 7.16 6.01 -12.02
N TYR A 95 8.36 6.28 -11.48
CA TYR A 95 9.58 6.36 -12.26
C TYR A 95 9.87 5.04 -12.99
N PHE A 96 9.69 3.91 -12.29
CA PHE A 96 9.93 2.58 -12.84
C PHE A 96 8.96 2.23 -13.98
N ILE A 97 7.67 2.52 -13.84
CA ILE A 97 6.66 2.31 -14.89
C ILE A 97 6.94 3.22 -16.09
N ARG A 98 7.26 4.50 -15.86
CA ARG A 98 7.59 5.45 -16.95
C ARG A 98 8.82 4.98 -17.74
N ARG A 99 9.81 4.41 -17.07
CA ARG A 99 11.01 3.85 -17.70
C ARG A 99 10.67 2.66 -18.60
N ARG A 100 9.78 1.75 -18.16
CA ARG A 100 9.32 0.62 -19.00
C ARG A 100 8.53 1.08 -20.23
N GLY A 101 7.70 2.12 -20.09
CA GLY A 101 6.92 2.68 -21.21
C GLY A 101 7.79 3.15 -22.37
N LYS A 102 8.85 3.92 -22.08
CA LYS A 102 9.80 4.43 -23.09
C LYS A 102 10.58 3.31 -23.81
N GLN A 103 10.84 2.19 -23.14
CA GLN A 103 11.62 1.10 -23.72
C GLN A 103 10.82 0.31 -24.77
N ASN A 104 9.50 0.19 -24.58
CA ASN A 104 8.61 -0.45 -25.55
C ASN A 104 8.36 0.42 -26.78
N GLU A 105 8.30 1.75 -26.60
CA GLU A 105 8.13 2.72 -27.68
C GLU A 105 9.35 2.75 -28.63
N ASN A 106 10.57 2.65 -28.08
CA ASN A 106 11.79 2.58 -28.89
C ASN A 106 11.92 1.24 -29.64
N LYS A 107 11.43 0.13 -29.09
CA LYS A 107 11.43 -1.16 -29.80
C LYS A 107 10.47 -1.17 -31.00
N GLN A 108 9.32 -0.50 -30.91
CA GLN A 108 8.37 -0.41 -32.02
C GLN A 108 8.83 0.51 -33.16
N LYS A 109 9.76 1.45 -32.91
CA LYS A 109 10.36 2.30 -33.95
C LYS A 109 11.53 1.65 -34.70
N GLN A 110 11.95 0.46 -34.28
CA GLN A 110 13.07 -0.30 -34.86
C GLN A 110 12.61 -1.56 -35.63
N VAL A 111 11.30 -1.77 -35.74
CA VAL A 111 10.65 -2.79 -36.59
C VAL A 111 9.90 -2.06 -37.69
#